data_AF-A0A811SAN1-F1
#
_entry.id   AF-A0A811SAN1-F1
#
_cell.length_a   1.000
_cell.length_b   1.000
_cell.length_c   1.000
_cell.angle_alpha   90.00
_cell.angle_beta   90.00
_cell.angle_gamma   90.00
#
_symmetry.space_group_name_H-M   'P 1'
#
loop_
_entity.id
_entity.type
_entity.pdbx_description
1 polymer ?
#
loop_
_entity_poly.entity_id
_entity_poly.type
_entity_poly.pdbx_seq_one_letter_code
_entity_poly.pdbx_strand_id
1 'polypeptide(L)'
;MGAAQLVILFLALAAARAASAAGARPSEVTVGALFTYDSTIGLAAQLAIELAVDDVNADGKVLPGTQLNLVPQDTNCSGFLGTIDG
;
A
#
# COMPACT_ATOMS: atom_id res chain seq x y z
N MET A 1 -16.33 -44.12 -14.61
CA MET A 1 -15.60 -42.85 -14.80
C MET A 1 -16.54 -41.74 -14.33
N GLY A 2 -16.46 -41.26 -13.08
CA GLY A 2 -17.54 -40.41 -12.55
C GLY A 2 -17.20 -39.63 -11.29
N ALA A 3 -16.83 -40.30 -10.19
CA ALA A 3 -16.56 -39.61 -8.92
C ALA A 3 -15.11 -39.14 -8.78
N ALA A 4 -14.13 -39.99 -9.10
CA ALA A 4 -12.71 -39.66 -8.93
C ALA A 4 -12.25 -38.47 -9.79
N GLN A 5 -12.67 -38.40 -11.05
CA GLN A 5 -12.38 -37.25 -11.92
C GLN A 5 -13.03 -35.96 -11.41
N LEU A 6 -14.24 -36.05 -10.84
CA LEU A 6 -14.93 -34.90 -10.27
C LEU A 6 -14.15 -34.36 -9.06
N VAL A 7 -13.73 -35.26 -8.16
CA VAL A 7 -12.92 -34.91 -6.98
C VAL A 7 -11.59 -34.29 -7.38
N ILE A 8 -10.91 -34.84 -8.39
CA ILE A 8 -9.65 -34.29 -8.91
C ILE A 8 -9.89 -32.89 -9.50
N LEU A 9 -10.97 -32.67 -10.25
CA LEU A 9 -11.30 -31.37 -10.80
C LEU A 9 -11.58 -30.33 -9.71
N PHE A 10 -12.33 -30.71 -8.66
CA PHE A 10 -12.60 -29.83 -7.52
C PHE A 10 -11.30 -29.47 -6.77
N LEU A 11 -10.42 -30.44 -6.52
CA LEU A 11 -9.14 -30.20 -5.88
C LEU A 11 -8.23 -29.31 -6.74
N ALA A 12 -8.18 -29.52 -8.05
CA ALA A 12 -7.41 -28.69 -8.97
C ALA A 12 -7.92 -27.24 -9.00
N LEU A 13 -9.23 -27.03 -9.01
CA LEU A 13 -9.83 -25.69 -8.99
C LEU A 13 -9.58 -24.97 -7.65
N ALA A 14 -9.65 -25.69 -6.54
CA ALA A 14 -9.34 -25.16 -5.21
C ALA A 14 -7.87 -24.74 -5.09
N ALA A 15 -6.94 -25.58 -5.57
CA ALA A 15 -5.51 -25.28 -5.57
C ALA A 15 -5.17 -24.06 -6.45
N ALA A 16 -5.78 -23.94 -7.64
CA ALA A 16 -5.60 -22.80 -8.53
C ALA A 16 -6.07 -21.48 -7.89
N ARG A 17 -7.20 -21.50 -7.16
CA ARG A 17 -7.70 -20.33 -6.42
C ARG A 17 -6.76 -19.94 -5.27
N ALA A 18 -6.29 -20.92 -4.50
CA ALA A 18 -5.33 -20.66 -3.42
C ALA A 18 -4.03 -20.04 -3.94
N ALA A 19 -3.50 -20.55 -5.06
CA ALA A 19 -2.32 -20.00 -5.71
C ALA A 19 -2.52 -18.56 -6.21
N SER A 20 -3.72 -18.22 -6.72
CA SER A 20 -4.03 -16.84 -7.14
C SER A 20 -4.13 -15.86 -5.97
N ALA A 21 -4.53 -16.32 -4.79
CA ALA A 21 -4.62 -15.49 -3.58
C ALA A 21 -3.26 -15.20 -2.95
N ALA A 22 -2.32 -16.14 -3.02
CA ALA A 22 -0.98 -16.00 -2.43
C ALA A 22 -0.08 -14.98 -3.16
N GLY A 23 -0.46 -14.54 -4.37
CA GLY A 23 0.25 -13.52 -5.15
C GLY A 23 -0.53 -12.23 -5.38
N ALA A 24 -1.74 -12.09 -4.80
CA ALA A 24 -2.55 -10.91 -4.99
C ALA A 24 -1.96 -9.73 -4.21
N ARG A 25 -1.70 -8.62 -4.90
CA ARG A 25 -1.29 -7.37 -4.25
C ARG A 25 -2.40 -6.90 -3.32
N PRO A 26 -2.06 -6.26 -2.17
CA PRO A 26 -3.06 -5.67 -1.31
C PRO A 26 -3.84 -4.59 -2.07
N SER A 27 -5.12 -4.42 -1.75
CA SER A 27 -5.97 -3.39 -2.37
C SER A 27 -5.56 -1.97 -1.97
N GLU A 28 -4.93 -1.82 -0.81
CA GLU A 28 -4.45 -0.55 -0.28
C GLU A 28 -3.13 -0.75 0.47
N VAL A 29 -2.25 0.24 0.38
CA VAL A 29 -1.03 0.34 1.18
C VAL A 29 -0.99 1.73 1.81
N THR A 30 -0.88 1.77 3.13
CA THR A 30 -0.82 3.01 3.90
C THR A 30 0.60 3.25 4.39
N VAL A 31 1.12 4.45 4.17
CA VAL A 31 2.46 4.88 4.59
C VAL A 31 2.33 6.03 5.58
N GLY A 32 2.95 5.89 6.76
CA GLY A 32 3.13 6.99 7.69
C GLY A 32 4.27 7.91 7.24
N ALA A 33 4.08 9.22 7.37
CA ALA A 33 5.11 10.20 7.06
C ALA A 33 5.21 11.28 8.14
N LEU A 34 6.44 11.53 8.59
CA LEU A 34 6.73 12.54 9.60
C LEU A 34 7.31 13.78 8.92
N PHE A 35 6.66 14.91 9.12
CA PHE A 35 7.04 16.21 8.56
C PHE A 35 7.30 17.20 9.66
N THR A 36 7.93 18.31 9.33
CA THR A 36 8.06 19.43 10.25
C THR A 36 7.30 20.61 9.67
N TYR A 37 6.02 20.73 9.99
CA TYR A 37 5.11 21.66 9.30
C TYR A 37 5.52 23.12 9.47
N ASP A 38 6.16 23.46 10.60
CA ASP A 38 6.67 24.82 10.87
C ASP A 38 8.01 25.13 10.18
N SER A 39 8.36 24.42 9.12
CA SER A 39 9.54 24.67 8.30
C SER A 39 9.18 24.83 6.83
N THR A 40 9.87 25.74 6.14
CA THR A 40 9.77 25.87 4.68
C THR A 40 10.07 24.56 3.96
N ILE A 41 11.00 23.76 4.49
CA ILE A 41 11.35 22.44 3.93
C ILE A 41 10.21 21.44 4.18
N GLY A 42 9.63 21.43 5.38
CA GLY A 42 8.56 20.47 5.72
C GLY A 42 7.27 20.74 4.96
N LEU A 43 6.90 22.01 4.77
CA LEU A 43 5.76 22.40 3.92
C LEU A 43 5.96 21.98 2.46
N ALA A 44 7.15 22.25 1.91
CA ALA A 44 7.47 21.86 0.53
C ALA A 44 7.50 20.33 0.36
N ALA A 45 8.06 19.61 1.33
CA ALA A 45 8.15 18.16 1.31
C ALA A 45 6.78 17.49 1.44
N GLN A 46 5.92 17.99 2.33
CA GLN A 46 4.54 17.51 2.49
C GLN A 46 3.80 17.60 1.15
N LEU A 47 3.77 18.79 0.56
CA LEU A 47 3.07 19.02 -0.71
C LEU A 47 3.64 18.15 -1.83
N ALA A 48 4.96 18.04 -1.93
CA ALA A 48 5.60 17.21 -2.96
C ALA A 48 5.22 15.73 -2.82
N ILE A 49 5.14 15.21 -1.59
CA ILE A 49 4.78 13.82 -1.34
C ILE A 49 3.29 13.58 -1.56
N GLU A 50 2.41 14.51 -1.16
CA GLU A 50 0.97 14.44 -1.46
C GLU A 50 0.72 14.37 -2.97
N LEU A 51 1.38 15.23 -3.75
CA LEU A 51 1.30 15.19 -5.22
C LEU A 51 1.87 13.91 -5.81
N ALA A 52 2.97 13.38 -5.25
CA ALA A 52 3.53 12.11 -5.70
C ALA A 52 2.57 10.94 -5.45
N VAL A 53 1.81 10.95 -4.35
CA VAL A 53 0.78 9.95 -4.07
C VAL A 53 -0.34 10.03 -5.11
N ASP A 54 -0.79 11.24 -5.45
CA ASP A 54 -1.78 11.45 -6.51
C ASP A 54 -1.27 10.95 -7.87
N ASP A 55 -0.02 11.27 -8.25
CA ASP A 55 0.59 10.82 -9.51
C ASP A 55 0.68 9.28 -9.59
N VAL A 56 1.07 8.62 -8.48
CA VAL A 56 1.15 7.16 -8.41
C VAL A 56 -0.24 6.51 -8.53
N ASN A 57 -1.24 7.08 -7.88
CA ASN A 57 -2.60 6.56 -7.94
C ASN A 57 -3.28 6.84 -9.30
N ALA A 58 -2.90 7.92 -9.98
CA ALA A 58 -3.37 8.23 -11.33
C ALA A 58 -2.76 7.30 -12.40
N ASP A 59 -1.51 6.88 -12.23
CA ASP A 59 -0.86 5.92 -13.13
C ASP A 59 -1.05 4.47 -12.68
N GLY A 60 -2.08 3.82 -13.26
CA GLY A 60 -2.36 2.40 -13.07
C GLY A 60 -1.25 1.42 -13.51
N LYS A 61 -0.13 1.91 -14.07
CA LYS A 61 1.06 1.11 -14.36
C LYS A 61 2.00 0.98 -13.17
N VAL A 62 2.00 1.93 -12.23
CA VAL A 62 2.92 1.94 -11.08
C VAL A 62 2.46 0.93 -10.02
N LEU A 63 1.23 1.09 -9.52
CA LEU A 63 0.61 0.21 -8.52
C LEU A 63 -0.71 -0.39 -9.03
N PRO A 64 -0.68 -1.28 -10.05
CA PRO A 64 -1.89 -1.91 -10.57
C PRO A 64 -2.69 -2.63 -9.47
N GLY A 65 -3.92 -2.17 -9.27
CA GLY A 65 -4.87 -2.75 -8.31
C GLY A 65 -4.59 -2.43 -6.84
N THR A 66 -3.67 -1.50 -6.55
CA THR A 66 -3.32 -1.08 -5.20
C THR A 66 -3.41 0.43 -5.08
N GLN A 67 -4.17 0.92 -4.12
CA GLN A 67 -4.25 2.34 -3.79
C GLN A 67 -3.17 2.69 -2.75
N LEU A 68 -2.38 3.73 -3.01
CA LEU A 68 -1.41 4.28 -2.07
C LEU A 68 -2.08 5.35 -1.22
N ASN A 69 -1.97 5.24 0.09
CA ASN A 69 -2.49 6.20 1.06
C ASN A 69 -1.36 6.73 1.95
N LEU A 70 -1.44 8.00 2.33
CA LEU A 70 -0.45 8.69 3.16
C LEU A 70 -1.09 9.17 4.46
N VAL A 71 -0.43 8.89 5.58
CA VAL A 71 -0.80 9.41 6.90
C VAL A 71 0.31 10.36 7.37
N PRO A 72 0.17 11.67 7.10
CA PRO A 72 1.17 12.64 7.52
C PRO A 72 0.99 13.02 8.99
N GLN A 73 2.09 13.21 9.71
CA GLN A 73 2.14 13.68 11.10
C GLN A 73 3.18 14.78 11.24
N ASP A 74 2.86 15.77 12.08
CA ASP A 74 3.80 16.83 12.41
C ASP A 74 4.72 16.42 13.56
N THR A 75 6.01 16.64 13.36
CA THR A 75 7.06 16.44 14.36
C THR A 75 7.28 17.69 15.20
N ASN A 76 6.80 18.87 14.79
CA ASN A 76 7.06 20.16 15.45
C ASN A 76 8.56 20.33 15.82
N CYS A 77 9.46 19.99 14.89
CA CYS A 77 10.93 20.01 15.08
C CYS A 77 11.44 19.13 16.26
N SER A 78 10.63 18.23 16.80
CA SER A 78 11.00 17.40 17.94
C SER A 78 11.71 16.13 17.48
N GLY A 79 13.00 16.02 17.80
CA GLY A 79 13.76 14.79 17.55
C GLY A 79 13.22 13.57 18.33
N PHE A 80 12.45 13.81 19.39
CA PHE A 80 11.79 12.76 20.17
C PHE A 80 10.56 12.20 19.44
N LEU A 81 9.70 13.07 18.89
CA LEU A 81 8.50 12.62 18.14
C LEU A 81 8.89 11.81 16.90
N GLY A 82 10.01 12.15 16.25
CA GLY A 82 10.58 11.34 15.17
C GLY A 82 11.03 9.93 15.55
N THR A 83 11.24 9.65 16.84
CA THR A 83 11.75 8.36 17.34
C THR A 83 10.66 7.49 17.99
N ILE A 84 9.60 8.09 18.54
CA ILE A 84 8.54 7.36 19.25
C ILE A 84 7.28 7.08 18.42
N ASP A 85 7.06 7.83 17.33
CA ASP A 85 5.86 7.76 16.48
C ASP A 85 6.08 6.87 15.23
N GLY A 86 7.21 6.15 15.17
CA GLY A 86 7.62 5.29 14.05
C GLY A 86 7.21 3.82 14.18
#